data_AF-A0A068MZQ1-F1
#
_entry.id   AF-A0A068MZQ1-F1
#
_cell.length_a   1.000
_cell.length_b   1.000
_cell.length_c   1.000
_cell.angle_alpha   90.00
_cell.angle_beta   90.00
_cell.angle_gamma   90.00
#
_symmetry.space_group_name_H-M   'P 1'
#
loop_
_entity.id
_entity.type
_entity.pdbx_description
1 polymer ?
#
loop_
_entity_poly.entity_id
_entity_poly.type
_entity_poly.pdbx_seq_one_letter_code
_entity_poly.pdbx_strand_id
1 'polypeptide(L)'
;MAATYQKSNLAWELQQLTQNGREWLTWQTDRLWQGVPPIPRLDVPNWEWWEALIFHGLLWLGIALAIAAIWFNRKTWQRYWHNLSKVDLSPHFSPPNPGVNHWIKAAQQAARQGDYYQACRYLYLAMLQMLQDQQVAEQTPSRTDREYQRLTEQLPQAAAYNTLFTIHQELCFGQQQASLEIFQDCQGAIAALERAPKPTVDQRKLAGS
;
A
#
# COMPACT_ATOMS: atom_id res chain seq x y z
N MET A 1 -10.80 34.40 -30.50
CA MET A 1 -10.81 34.41 -29.02
C MET A 1 -10.47 33.00 -28.57
N ALA A 2 -9.33 32.84 -27.89
CA ALA A 2 -8.69 31.57 -27.64
C ALA A 2 -9.30 30.85 -26.43
N ALA A 3 -9.66 29.58 -26.61
CA ALA A 3 -9.86 28.63 -25.52
C ALA A 3 -8.73 27.60 -25.60
N THR A 4 -7.59 27.92 -24.96
CA THR A 4 -6.46 26.99 -24.80
C THR A 4 -6.79 25.99 -23.70
N TYR A 5 -7.12 24.76 -24.10
CA TYR A 5 -7.33 23.62 -23.21
C TYR A 5 -5.98 23.05 -22.74
N GLN A 6 -5.58 23.33 -21.51
CA GLN A 6 -4.58 22.53 -20.76
C GLN A 6 -5.27 21.27 -20.20
N LYS A 7 -5.38 20.21 -21.02
CA LYS A 7 -5.89 18.88 -20.63
C LYS A 7 -4.97 17.71 -21.02
N SER A 8 -3.72 17.99 -21.39
CA SER A 8 -2.79 16.96 -21.87
C SER A 8 -2.17 16.10 -20.77
N ASN A 9 -2.20 16.52 -19.49
CA ASN A 9 -1.50 15.80 -18.43
C ASN A 9 -2.32 14.61 -17.86
N LEU A 10 -3.60 14.82 -17.53
CA LEU A 10 -4.44 13.78 -16.90
C LEU A 10 -4.71 12.56 -17.79
N ALA A 11 -4.92 12.78 -19.09
CA ALA A 11 -5.18 11.68 -20.02
C ALA A 11 -3.92 10.81 -20.20
N TRP A 12 -2.74 11.44 -20.24
CA TRP A 12 -1.46 10.75 -20.32
C TRP A 12 -1.12 10.00 -19.01
N GLU A 13 -1.40 10.58 -17.84
CA GLU A 13 -1.21 9.90 -16.54
C GLU A 13 -2.11 8.66 -16.38
N LEU A 14 -3.38 8.74 -16.80
CA LEU A 14 -4.29 7.59 -16.84
C LEU A 14 -3.83 6.51 -17.83
N GLN A 15 -3.25 6.93 -18.95
CA GLN A 15 -2.71 6.01 -19.95
C GLN A 15 -1.46 5.28 -19.43
N GLN A 16 -0.60 5.95 -18.66
CA GLN A 16 0.55 5.31 -18.02
C GLN A 16 0.13 4.35 -16.90
N LEU A 17 -0.89 4.68 -16.11
CA LEU A 17 -1.44 3.79 -15.07
C LEU A 17 -2.01 2.50 -15.65
N THR A 18 -2.73 2.60 -16.77
CA THR A 18 -3.33 1.43 -17.44
C THR A 18 -2.29 0.56 -18.13
N GLN A 19 -1.23 1.14 -18.70
CA GLN A 19 -0.11 0.38 -19.26
C GLN A 19 0.68 -0.37 -18.18
N ASN A 20 1.11 0.34 -17.13
CA ASN A 20 1.89 -0.26 -16.05
C ASN A 20 1.08 -1.31 -15.26
N GLY A 21 -0.23 -1.08 -15.08
CA GLY A 21 -1.11 -2.04 -14.40
C GLY A 21 -1.34 -3.32 -15.20
N ARG A 22 -1.39 -3.22 -16.55
CA ARG A 22 -1.49 -4.38 -17.43
C ARG A 22 -0.24 -5.24 -17.41
N GLU A 23 0.93 -4.61 -17.49
CA GLU A 23 2.22 -5.32 -17.46
C GLU A 23 2.46 -6.02 -16.12
N TRP A 24 2.10 -5.36 -15.01
CA TRP A 24 2.12 -5.99 -13.68
C TRP A 24 1.15 -7.17 -13.59
N LEU A 25 -0.07 -7.04 -14.09
CA LEU A 25 -1.07 -8.10 -14.08
C LEU A 25 -0.58 -9.32 -14.87
N THR A 26 0.00 -9.10 -16.06
CA THR A 26 0.55 -10.17 -16.90
C THR A 26 1.74 -10.86 -16.26
N TRP A 27 2.63 -10.11 -15.61
CA TRP A 27 3.77 -10.69 -14.89
C TRP A 27 3.32 -11.50 -13.67
N GLN A 28 2.31 -11.02 -12.94
CA GLN A 28 1.74 -11.71 -11.79
C GLN A 28 1.04 -13.02 -12.22
N THR A 29 0.33 -13.02 -13.34
CA THR A 29 -0.28 -14.24 -13.88
C THR A 29 0.76 -15.22 -14.38
N ASP A 30 1.75 -14.78 -15.16
CA ASP A 30 2.78 -15.66 -15.70
C ASP A 30 3.56 -16.36 -14.57
N ARG A 31 3.82 -15.65 -13.47
CA ARG A 31 4.48 -16.20 -12.29
C ARG A 31 3.64 -17.26 -11.56
N LEU A 32 2.32 -17.14 -11.56
CA LEU A 32 1.39 -18.14 -11.01
C LEU A 32 1.30 -19.39 -11.90
N TRP A 33 1.49 -19.24 -13.21
CA TRP A 33 1.34 -20.31 -14.19
C TRP A 33 2.66 -21.00 -14.60
N GLN A 34 3.83 -20.44 -14.22
CA GLN A 34 5.17 -20.98 -14.54
C GLN A 34 5.51 -22.35 -13.92
N GLY A 35 4.64 -22.94 -13.11
CA GLY A 35 4.84 -24.25 -12.48
C GLY A 35 3.82 -25.32 -12.85
N VAL A 36 2.88 -25.04 -13.76
CA VAL A 36 1.83 -26.01 -14.10
C VAL A 36 2.34 -26.96 -15.19
N PRO A 37 2.55 -28.25 -14.90
CA PRO A 37 2.98 -29.21 -15.91
C PRO A 37 1.91 -29.30 -17.02
N PRO A 38 2.31 -29.52 -18.28
CA PRO A 38 1.36 -29.73 -19.37
C PRO A 38 0.45 -30.90 -19.01
N ILE A 39 -0.83 -30.63 -18.86
CA ILE A 39 -1.83 -31.63 -18.46
C ILE A 39 -1.84 -32.70 -19.55
N PRO A 40 -1.52 -33.97 -19.24
CA PRO A 40 -1.62 -35.04 -20.22
C PRO A 40 -3.07 -35.09 -20.70
N ARG A 41 -3.26 -35.13 -22.03
CA ARG A 41 -4.58 -35.35 -22.62
C ARG A 41 -5.04 -36.76 -22.24
N LEU A 42 -5.74 -36.85 -21.11
CA LEU A 42 -6.55 -38.01 -20.79
C LEU A 42 -7.70 -38.00 -21.79
N ASP A 43 -7.77 -39.04 -22.63
CA ASP A 43 -8.99 -39.38 -23.35
C ASP A 43 -10.07 -39.69 -22.30
N VAL A 44 -10.81 -38.64 -21.93
CA VAL A 44 -11.93 -38.74 -21.01
C VAL A 44 -13.08 -39.40 -21.77
N PRO A 45 -13.60 -40.55 -21.32
CA PRO A 45 -14.77 -41.17 -21.91
C PRO A 45 -15.93 -40.16 -21.92
N ASN A 46 -16.69 -40.11 -23.02
CA ASN A 46 -17.75 -39.11 -23.20
C ASN A 46 -18.86 -39.31 -22.15
N TRP A 47 -18.74 -38.59 -21.04
CA TRP A 47 -19.49 -38.81 -19.82
C TRP A 47 -20.14 -37.49 -19.37
N GLU A 48 -20.90 -36.89 -20.29
CA GLU A 48 -21.48 -35.53 -20.25
C GLU A 48 -22.24 -35.18 -18.95
N TRP A 49 -22.72 -36.17 -18.20
CA TRP A 49 -23.46 -35.94 -16.96
C TRP A 49 -22.58 -35.74 -15.72
N TRP A 50 -21.30 -36.17 -15.72
CA TRP A 50 -20.38 -35.87 -14.62
C TRP A 50 -19.77 -34.48 -14.73
N GLU A 51 -19.60 -33.95 -15.94
CA GLU A 51 -19.14 -32.56 -16.14
C GLU A 51 -20.11 -31.59 -15.47
N ALA A 52 -21.42 -31.75 -15.72
CA ALA A 52 -22.44 -30.94 -15.07
C ALA A 52 -22.37 -31.05 -13.53
N LEU A 53 -22.21 -32.27 -12.98
CA LEU A 53 -22.10 -32.46 -11.53
C LEU A 53 -20.83 -31.86 -10.93
N ILE A 54 -19.69 -31.96 -11.61
CA ILE A 54 -18.41 -31.40 -11.16
C ILE A 54 -18.46 -29.87 -11.24
N PHE A 55 -18.96 -29.29 -12.33
CA PHE A 55 -19.09 -27.84 -12.46
C PHE A 55 -20.06 -27.26 -11.43
N HIS A 56 -21.23 -27.87 -11.24
CA HIS A 56 -22.18 -27.42 -10.23
C HIS A 56 -21.64 -27.65 -8.81
N GLY A 57 -21.00 -28.79 -8.56
CA GLY A 57 -20.37 -29.11 -7.27
C GLY A 57 -19.26 -28.12 -6.90
N LEU A 58 -18.36 -27.83 -7.84
CA LEU A 58 -17.28 -26.84 -7.66
C LEU A 58 -17.83 -25.42 -7.51
N LEU A 59 -18.89 -25.07 -8.26
CA LEU A 59 -19.56 -23.78 -8.12
C LEU A 59 -20.13 -23.61 -6.71
N TRP A 60 -20.91 -24.59 -6.23
CA TRP A 60 -21.50 -24.56 -4.89
C TRP A 60 -20.45 -24.62 -3.79
N LEU A 61 -19.38 -25.40 -3.98
CA LEU A 61 -18.23 -25.44 -3.06
C LEU A 61 -17.53 -24.07 -3.00
N GLY A 62 -17.33 -23.42 -4.14
CA GLY A 62 -16.77 -22.07 -4.21
C GLY A 62 -17.65 -21.04 -3.51
N ILE A 63 -18.97 -21.10 -3.71
CA ILE A 63 -19.94 -20.24 -3.01
C ILE A 63 -19.89 -20.50 -1.49
N ALA A 64 -19.85 -21.76 -1.07
CA ALA A 64 -19.77 -22.12 0.34
C ALA A 64 -18.47 -21.62 0.99
N LEU A 65 -17.34 -21.75 0.29
CA LEU A 65 -16.05 -21.21 0.74
C LEU A 65 -16.04 -19.69 0.79
N ALA A 66 -16.65 -19.00 -0.18
CA ALA A 66 -16.78 -17.55 -0.16
C ALA A 66 -17.64 -17.07 1.02
N ILE A 67 -18.78 -17.72 1.28
CA ILE A 67 -19.62 -17.42 2.44
C ILE A 67 -18.85 -17.71 3.75
N ALA A 68 -18.15 -18.84 3.85
CA ALA A 68 -17.34 -19.18 5.01
C ALA A 68 -16.20 -18.17 5.22
N ALA A 69 -15.53 -17.73 4.16
CA ALA A 69 -14.48 -16.71 4.21
C ALA A 69 -15.04 -15.36 4.66
N ILE A 70 -16.21 -14.95 4.15
CA ILE A 70 -16.92 -13.73 4.59
C ILE A 70 -17.30 -13.83 6.06
N TRP A 71 -17.77 -15.00 6.53
CA TRP A 71 -18.20 -15.22 7.89
C TRP A 71 -17.03 -15.28 8.88
N PHE A 72 -15.95 -15.98 8.51
CA PHE A 72 -14.71 -16.07 9.29
C PHE A 72 -14.00 -14.71 9.36
N ASN A 73 -13.95 -13.99 8.24
CA ASN A 73 -13.46 -12.61 8.22
C ASN A 73 -14.47 -11.60 8.75
N ARG A 74 -15.70 -11.97 9.12
CA ARG A 74 -16.68 -11.00 9.61
C ARG A 74 -16.21 -10.33 10.89
N LYS A 75 -15.46 -11.03 11.74
CA LYS A 75 -14.92 -10.47 13.00
C LYS A 75 -13.76 -9.50 12.78
N THR A 76 -12.90 -9.75 11.79
CA THR A 76 -11.82 -8.86 11.35
C THR A 76 -12.35 -7.67 10.55
N TRP A 77 -13.32 -7.92 9.66
CA TRP A 77 -13.95 -6.90 8.83
C TRP A 77 -14.88 -6.01 9.64
N GLN A 78 -15.63 -6.53 10.62
CA GLN A 78 -16.39 -5.69 11.55
C GLN A 78 -15.48 -4.77 12.36
N ARG A 79 -14.26 -5.19 12.73
CA ARG A 79 -13.28 -4.32 13.38
C ARG A 79 -12.77 -3.22 12.44
N TYR A 80 -12.56 -3.56 11.17
CA TYR A 80 -12.14 -2.60 10.13
C TYR A 80 -13.26 -1.59 9.80
N TRP A 81 -14.50 -2.06 9.63
CA TRP A 81 -15.67 -1.24 9.33
C TRP A 81 -16.13 -0.43 10.54
N HIS A 82 -16.12 -0.94 11.77
CA HIS A 82 -16.41 -0.10 12.95
C HIS A 82 -15.38 1.01 13.16
N ASN A 83 -14.15 0.86 12.65
CA ASN A 83 -13.15 1.92 12.66
C ASN A 83 -13.34 2.92 11.50
N LEU A 84 -13.97 2.51 10.39
CA LEU A 84 -14.32 3.38 9.26
C LEU A 84 -15.67 4.10 9.45
N SER A 85 -16.64 3.49 10.13
CA SER A 85 -17.94 4.10 10.43
C SER A 85 -17.87 5.16 11.54
N LYS A 86 -16.70 5.33 12.15
CA LYS A 86 -16.37 6.45 13.04
C LYS A 86 -15.65 7.59 12.31
N VAL A 87 -15.52 7.52 10.99
CA VAL A 87 -15.08 8.67 10.19
C VAL A 87 -16.25 9.64 10.15
N ASP A 88 -16.23 10.57 11.11
CA ASP A 88 -17.11 11.72 11.17
C ASP A 88 -16.82 12.57 9.91
N LEU A 89 -17.79 12.65 8.99
CA LEU A 89 -17.75 13.51 7.79
C LEU A 89 -17.99 15.00 8.14
N SER A 90 -17.73 15.37 9.39
CA SER A 90 -17.74 16.75 9.85
C SER A 90 -16.45 17.47 9.42
N PRO A 91 -16.48 18.73 8.93
CA PRO A 91 -15.34 19.40 8.30
C PRO A 91 -14.19 19.81 9.25
N HIS A 92 -14.10 19.23 10.45
CA HIS A 92 -13.06 19.57 11.42
C HIS A 92 -12.77 18.41 12.40
N PHE A 93 -12.61 17.19 11.89
CA PHE A 93 -11.98 16.14 12.68
C PHE A 93 -10.46 16.22 12.47
N SER A 94 -9.77 16.93 13.36
CA SER A 94 -8.35 16.62 13.59
C SER A 94 -8.35 15.37 14.47
N PRO A 95 -8.11 14.15 13.93
CA PRO A 95 -7.94 12.99 14.80
C PRO A 95 -6.84 13.30 15.82
N PRO A 96 -6.89 12.74 17.04
CA PRO A 96 -5.80 12.87 17.98
C PRO A 96 -4.55 12.35 17.26
N ASN A 97 -3.72 13.28 16.81
CA ASN A 97 -2.52 13.00 16.04
C ASN A 97 -1.62 12.20 16.97
N PRO A 98 -1.49 10.87 16.76
CA PRO A 98 -0.57 10.08 17.53
C PRO A 98 0.81 10.54 17.05
N GLY A 99 1.41 11.49 17.79
CA GLY A 99 2.67 12.09 17.42
C GLY A 99 3.71 11.01 17.13
N VAL A 100 4.71 11.32 16.31
CA VAL A 100 5.75 10.41 15.79
C VAL A 100 6.22 9.35 16.82
N ASN A 101 6.46 9.74 18.07
CA ASN A 101 6.89 8.87 19.16
C ASN A 101 5.92 7.71 19.48
N HIS A 102 4.61 7.89 19.29
CA HIS A 102 3.61 6.84 19.46
C HIS A 102 3.89 5.69 18.48
N TRP A 103 4.10 6.02 17.21
CA TRP A 103 4.34 5.04 16.16
C TRP A 103 5.68 4.32 16.33
N ILE A 104 6.73 5.05 16.74
CA ILE A 104 8.04 4.43 17.03
C ILE A 104 7.93 3.43 18.18
N LYS A 105 7.18 3.75 19.25
CA LYS A 105 6.95 2.81 20.37
C LYS A 105 6.14 1.59 19.92
N ALA A 106 5.09 1.80 19.12
CA ALA A 106 4.29 0.71 18.57
C ALA A 106 5.15 -0.22 17.68
N ALA A 107 6.03 0.35 16.86
CA ALA A 107 6.98 -0.41 16.03
C ALA A 107 7.90 -1.28 16.87
N GLN A 108 8.51 -0.71 17.92
CA GLN A 108 9.38 -1.46 18.82
C GLN A 108 8.65 -2.60 19.54
N GLN A 109 7.40 -2.37 19.94
CA GLN A 109 6.59 -3.39 20.59
C GLN A 109 6.23 -4.54 19.62
N ALA A 110 5.86 -4.23 18.38
CA ALA A 110 5.59 -5.24 17.35
C ALA A 110 6.85 -6.06 17.03
N ALA A 111 8.01 -5.42 16.90
CA ALA A 111 9.29 -6.12 16.67
C ALA A 111 9.66 -7.06 17.82
N ARG A 112 9.40 -6.69 19.08
CA ARG A 112 9.61 -7.59 20.25
C ARG A 112 8.72 -8.84 20.21
N GLN A 113 7.57 -8.76 19.54
CA GLN A 113 6.65 -9.89 19.35
C GLN A 113 7.00 -10.72 18.11
N GLY A 114 8.04 -10.34 17.36
CA GLY A 114 8.42 -10.97 16.09
C GLY A 114 7.56 -10.54 14.90
N ASP A 115 6.63 -9.59 15.08
CA ASP A 115 5.81 -9.06 13.98
C ASP A 115 6.53 -7.89 13.28
N TYR A 116 7.51 -8.26 12.46
CA TYR A 116 8.32 -7.28 11.70
C TYR A 116 7.51 -6.55 10.63
N TYR A 117 6.44 -7.17 10.11
CA TYR A 117 5.57 -6.53 9.13
C TYR A 117 4.85 -5.32 9.74
N GLN A 118 4.20 -5.51 10.89
CA GLN A 118 3.55 -4.40 11.59
C GLN A 118 4.58 -3.39 12.11
N ALA A 119 5.77 -3.85 12.52
CA ALA A 119 6.83 -2.96 12.96
C ALA A 119 7.26 -1.99 11.85
N CYS A 120 7.54 -2.49 10.65
CA CYS A 120 7.88 -1.66 9.48
C CYS A 120 6.72 -0.74 9.08
N ARG A 121 5.47 -1.24 9.10
CA ARG A 121 4.28 -0.44 8.83
C ARG A 121 4.14 0.74 9.80
N TYR A 122 4.39 0.53 11.10
CA TYR A 122 4.34 1.61 12.08
C TYR A 122 5.44 2.65 11.86
N LEU A 123 6.65 2.24 11.43
CA LEU A 123 7.71 3.18 11.07
C LEU A 123 7.36 4.00 9.82
N TYR A 124 6.72 3.39 8.82
CA TYR A 124 6.19 4.12 7.67
C TYR A 124 5.13 5.16 8.10
N LEU A 125 4.21 4.81 9.02
CA LEU A 125 3.24 5.77 9.57
C LEU A 125 3.93 6.91 10.35
N ALA A 126 5.00 6.61 11.09
CA ALA A 126 5.80 7.61 11.77
C ALA A 126 6.40 8.63 10.78
N MET A 127 6.92 8.14 9.65
CA MET A 127 7.44 9.00 8.58
C MET A 127 6.36 9.87 7.94
N LEU A 128 5.18 9.34 7.64
CA LEU A 128 4.07 10.16 7.15
C LEU A 128 3.67 11.23 8.16
N GLN A 129 3.73 10.91 9.46
CA GLN A 129 3.48 11.87 10.52
C GLN A 129 4.55 12.97 10.57
N MET A 130 5.83 12.62 10.39
CA MET A 130 6.91 13.61 10.29
C MET A 130 6.70 14.57 9.11
N LEU A 131 6.26 14.07 7.95
CA LEU A 131 5.98 14.91 6.77
C LEU A 131 4.82 15.89 7.02
N GLN A 132 3.80 15.43 7.75
CA GLN A 132 2.69 16.27 8.18
C GLN A 132 3.14 17.34 9.20
N ASP A 133 3.92 16.95 10.21
CA ASP A 133 4.42 17.87 11.24
C ASP A 133 5.36 18.94 10.65
N GLN A 134 6.07 18.62 9.58
CA GLN A 134 6.91 19.56 8.82
C GLN A 134 6.10 20.43 7.84
N GLN A 135 4.78 20.23 7.72
CA GLN A 135 3.92 20.89 6.73
C GLN A 135 4.45 20.78 5.29
N VAL A 136 5.23 19.75 4.98
CA VAL A 136 5.75 19.49 3.63
C VAL A 136 4.60 19.06 2.71
N ALA A 137 3.59 18.41 3.27
CA ALA A 137 2.39 17.99 2.58
C ALA A 137 1.15 18.21 3.46
N GLU A 138 0.11 18.83 2.91
CA GLU A 138 -1.24 18.68 3.47
C GLU A 138 -1.66 17.22 3.27
N GLN A 139 -2.13 16.59 4.35
CA GLN A 139 -2.67 15.23 4.28
C GLN A 139 -4.00 15.24 3.54
N THR A 140 -3.93 15.08 2.22
CA THR A 140 -5.11 14.78 1.41
C THR A 140 -5.33 13.27 1.43
N PRO A 141 -6.54 12.78 1.79
CA PRO A 141 -6.81 11.34 1.85
C PRO A 141 -6.65 10.59 0.51
N SER A 142 -6.53 11.32 -0.60
CA SER A 142 -6.28 10.77 -1.94
C SER A 142 -4.80 10.69 -2.32
N ARG A 143 -3.86 11.14 -1.47
CA ARG A 143 -2.44 11.19 -1.82
C ARG A 143 -1.80 9.81 -1.76
N THR A 144 -1.09 9.45 -2.83
CA THR A 144 -0.44 8.15 -3.02
C THR A 144 1.05 8.18 -2.63
N ASP A 145 1.64 7.00 -2.39
CA ASP A 145 3.07 6.87 -2.06
C ASP A 145 3.98 7.53 -3.09
N ARG A 146 3.66 7.44 -4.39
CA ARG A 146 4.44 8.09 -5.46
C ARG A 146 4.42 9.61 -5.40
N GLU A 147 3.29 10.18 -4.99
CA GLU A 147 3.17 11.64 -4.83
C GLU A 147 3.98 12.11 -3.62
N TYR A 148 4.00 11.33 -2.52
CA TYR A 148 4.88 11.62 -1.40
C TYR A 148 6.36 11.45 -1.75
N GLN A 149 6.73 10.44 -2.56
CA GLN A 149 8.10 10.28 -3.05
C GLN A 149 8.57 11.52 -3.82
N ARG A 150 7.79 12.00 -4.80
CA ARG A 150 8.14 13.23 -5.58
C ARG A 150 8.36 14.46 -4.68
N LEU A 151 7.60 14.59 -3.60
CA LEU A 151 7.75 15.72 -2.67
C LEU A 151 8.99 15.60 -1.78
N THR A 152 9.37 14.36 -1.46
CA THR A 152 10.51 14.09 -0.57
C THR A 152 11.85 14.06 -1.32
N GLU A 153 11.85 13.93 -2.65
CA GLU A 153 13.05 14.01 -3.50
C GLU A 153 13.84 15.31 -3.32
N GLN A 154 13.15 16.42 -3.05
CA GLN A 154 13.76 17.74 -2.87
C GLN A 154 14.26 17.97 -1.43
N LEU A 155 13.99 17.04 -0.51
CA LEU A 155 14.39 17.18 0.88
C LEU A 155 15.81 16.67 1.10
N PRO A 156 16.55 17.21 2.09
CA PRO A 156 17.92 16.80 2.39
C PRO A 156 18.10 15.30 2.69
N GLN A 157 17.02 14.61 3.07
CA GLN A 157 17.01 13.19 3.43
C GLN A 157 16.18 12.34 2.46
N ALA A 158 16.12 12.71 1.18
CA ALA A 158 15.38 11.97 0.16
C ALA A 158 15.65 10.46 0.17
N ALA A 159 16.90 10.04 0.40
CA ALA A 159 17.26 8.63 0.49
C ALA A 159 16.55 7.89 1.63
N ALA A 160 16.46 8.49 2.82
CA ALA A 160 15.81 7.85 3.98
C ALA A 160 14.29 7.73 3.78
N TYR A 161 13.66 8.74 3.18
CA TYR A 161 12.25 8.66 2.79
C TYR A 161 12.04 7.55 1.75
N ASN A 162 12.88 7.49 0.71
CA ASN A 162 12.76 6.49 -0.33
C ASN A 162 12.90 5.06 0.19
N THR A 163 13.86 4.81 1.09
CA THR A 163 14.01 3.49 1.75
C THR A 163 12.70 3.03 2.41
N LEU A 164 12.03 3.92 3.16
CA LEU A 164 10.78 3.59 3.84
C LEU A 164 9.62 3.36 2.86
N PHE A 165 9.51 4.16 1.79
CA PHE A 165 8.50 3.95 0.74
C PHE A 165 8.72 2.62 0.01
N THR A 166 9.95 2.33 -0.42
CA THR A 166 10.29 1.09 -1.12
C THR A 166 10.01 -0.13 -0.26
N ILE A 167 10.46 -0.14 1.00
CA ILE A 167 10.20 -1.26 1.91
C ILE A 167 8.69 -1.44 2.13
N HIS A 168 7.95 -0.35 2.36
CA HIS A 168 6.49 -0.44 2.52
C HIS A 168 5.81 -1.04 1.28
N GLN A 169 6.21 -0.60 0.09
CA GLN A 169 5.66 -1.10 -1.17
C GLN A 169 5.99 -2.59 -1.38
N GLU A 170 7.23 -3.00 -1.15
CA GLU A 170 7.67 -4.40 -1.29
C GLU A 170 7.00 -5.33 -0.28
N LEU A 171 6.74 -4.85 0.94
CA LEU A 171 6.02 -5.62 1.96
C LEU A 171 4.51 -5.73 1.65
N CYS A 172 3.88 -4.66 1.16
CA CYS A 172 2.44 -4.63 0.90
C CYS A 172 2.04 -5.26 -0.43
N PHE A 173 2.85 -5.09 -1.47
CA PHE A 173 2.52 -5.44 -2.85
C PHE A 173 3.58 -6.33 -3.53
N GLY A 174 4.77 -6.45 -2.94
CA GLY A 174 5.83 -7.33 -3.41
C GLY A 174 5.75 -8.73 -2.80
N GLN A 175 6.83 -9.48 -2.93
CA GLN A 175 6.99 -10.83 -2.34
C GLN A 175 7.99 -10.84 -1.18
N GLN A 176 8.45 -9.67 -0.75
CA GLN A 176 9.43 -9.55 0.32
C GLN A 176 8.79 -9.95 1.65
N GLN A 177 9.38 -10.93 2.32
CA GLN A 177 8.97 -11.30 3.67
C GLN A 177 9.59 -10.32 4.67
N ALA A 178 8.80 -9.87 5.64
CA ALA A 178 9.31 -9.02 6.71
C ALA A 178 10.34 -9.78 7.55
N SER A 179 11.49 -9.16 7.79
CA SER A 179 12.59 -9.72 8.57
C SER A 179 13.13 -8.69 9.56
N LEU A 180 13.95 -9.15 10.51
CA LEU A 180 14.65 -8.28 11.44
C LEU A 180 15.57 -7.28 10.71
N GLU A 181 16.21 -7.71 9.63
CA GLU A 181 17.09 -6.88 8.81
C GLU A 181 16.30 -5.72 8.17
N ILE A 182 15.17 -6.01 7.53
CA ILE A 182 14.29 -4.99 6.93
C ILE A 182 13.76 -4.01 7.99
N PHE A 183 13.49 -4.51 9.20
CA PHE A 183 13.10 -3.66 10.31
C PHE A 183 14.25 -2.73 10.77
N GLN A 184 15.49 -3.24 10.83
CA GLN A 184 16.67 -2.43 11.15
C GLN A 184 16.93 -1.36 10.09
N ASP A 185 16.73 -1.68 8.81
CA ASP A 185 16.82 -0.70 7.72
C ASP A 185 15.79 0.42 7.88
N CYS A 186 14.54 0.07 8.20
CA CYS A 186 13.50 1.06 8.52
C CYS A 186 13.88 1.93 9.72
N GLN A 187 14.45 1.33 10.78
CA GLN A 187 14.90 2.08 11.96
C GLN A 187 16.06 3.03 11.63
N GLY A 188 17.01 2.58 10.81
CA GLY A 188 18.12 3.40 10.33
C GLY A 188 17.62 4.61 9.55
N ALA A 189 16.63 4.41 8.66
CA ALA A 189 16.00 5.49 7.91
C ALA A 189 15.28 6.50 8.83
N ILE A 190 14.47 6.03 9.79
CA ILE A 190 13.81 6.92 10.77
C ILE A 190 14.82 7.71 11.58
N ALA A 191 15.88 7.07 12.07
CA ALA A 191 16.92 7.75 12.84
C ALA A 191 17.68 8.81 12.00
N ALA A 192 17.81 8.61 10.69
CA ALA A 192 18.38 9.61 9.78
C ALA A 192 17.45 10.81 9.60
N LEU A 193 16.13 10.57 9.53
CA LEU A 193 15.11 11.63 9.47
C LEU A 193 15.06 12.46 10.76
N GLU A 194 15.17 11.84 11.94
CA GLU A 194 15.18 12.55 13.23
C GLU A 194 16.41 13.45 13.41
N ARG A 195 17.55 13.05 12.84
CA ARG A 195 18.81 13.82 12.91
C ARG A 195 18.84 15.00 11.93
N ALA A 196 17.93 15.07 10.98
CA ALA A 196 17.91 16.11 9.97
C ALA A 196 17.36 17.43 10.53
N PRO A 197 17.93 18.58 10.15
CA PRO A 197 17.32 19.86 10.43
C PRO A 197 15.95 19.91 9.71
N LYS A 198 14.90 20.31 10.46
CA LYS A 198 13.55 20.46 9.88
C LYS A 198 13.62 21.47 8.72
N PRO A 199 13.00 21.18 7.56
CA PRO A 199 13.00 22.11 6.45
C PRO A 199 12.32 23.41 6.89
N THR A 200 13.07 24.50 6.92
CA THR A 200 12.54 25.84 7.18
C THR A 200 11.64 26.23 6.00
N VAL A 201 10.44 26.73 6.29
CA VAL A 201 9.32 27.02 5.37
C VAL A 201 9.67 27.95 4.19
N ASP A 202 10.87 28.51 4.13
CA ASP A 202 11.29 29.56 3.19
C ASP A 202 11.52 29.08 1.74
N GLN A 203 11.60 27.77 1.48
CA GLN A 203 11.80 27.27 0.10
C GLN A 203 10.54 27.31 -0.79
N ARG A 204 9.37 27.72 -0.26
CA ARG A 204 8.14 27.87 -1.07
C ARG A 204 8.12 29.10 -1.98
N LYS A 205 9.10 30.01 -1.91
CA LYS A 205 9.11 31.23 -2.73
C LYS A 205 9.78 31.10 -4.11
N LEU A 206 10.33 29.95 -4.48
CA LEU A 206 11.08 29.80 -5.75
C LEU A 206 10.40 28.90 -6.81
N ALA A 207 9.22 28.34 -6.55
CA ALA A 207 8.50 27.50 -7.53
C ALA A 207 7.16 28.10 -7.98
N GLY A 208 6.99 29.41 -7.84
CA GLY A 208 5.78 30.12 -8.25
C GLY A 208 6.11 31.54 -8.67
N SER A 209 6.83 31.69 -9.78
CA SER A 209 6.90 32.93 -10.55
C SER A 209 6.98 32.62 -12.04
#